data_AF-A0A947Y8K4-F1
#
_entry.id   AF-A0A947Y8K4-F1
#
_cell.length_a   1.000
_cell.length_b   1.000
_cell.length_c   1.000
_cell.angle_alpha   90.00
_cell.angle_beta   90.00
_cell.angle_gamma   90.00
#
_symmetry.space_group_name_H-M   'P 1'
#
loop_
_entity.id
_entity.type
_entity.pdbx_description
1 polymer ?
#
loop_
_entity_poly.entity_id
_entity_poly.type
_entity_poly.pdbx_seq_one_letter_code
_entity_poly.pdbx_strand_id
1 'polypeptide(L)' 'EGTGLGLYVARKMVEAHNGKIWAESKGENRGSQFYFQLPVG' A
#
# COMPACT_ATOMS: atom_id res chain seq x y z
N GLU A 1 -19.38 1.27 -7.96
CA GLU A 1 -18.85 1.92 -6.75
C GLU A 1 -17.78 1.05 -6.14
N GLY A 2 -16.63 1.62 -5.78
CA GLY A 2 -15.61 0.93 -5.01
C GLY A 2 -15.72 1.37 -3.55
N THR A 3 -15.77 0.41 -2.61
CA THR A 3 -15.93 0.67 -1.17
C THR A 3 -14.71 1.34 -0.50
N GLY A 4 -13.64 1.63 -1.26
CA GLY A 4 -12.36 2.11 -0.72
C GLY A 4 -11.59 1.06 0.09
N LEU A 5 -12.07 -0.18 0.18
CA LEU A 5 -11.48 -1.22 1.03
C LEU A 5 -10.21 -1.85 0.47
N GLY A 6 -9.91 -1.69 -0.83
CA GLY A 6 -8.78 -2.37 -1.47
C GLY A 6 -7.44 -2.11 -0.79
N LEU A 7 -7.13 -0.85 -0.48
CA LEU A 7 -5.86 -0.49 0.18
C LEU A 7 -5.83 -0.93 1.65
N TYR A 8 -7.00 -0.96 2.31
CA TYR A 8 -7.11 -1.49 3.67
C TYR A 8 -6.78 -2.98 3.71
N VAL A 9 -7.35 -3.77 2.79
CA VAL A 9 -7.08 -5.20 2.66
C VAL A 9 -5.61 -5.45 2.31
N ALA A 10 -5.05 -4.70 1.35
CA ALA A 10 -3.64 -4.80 0.99
C ALA A 10 -2.72 -4.53 2.19
N ARG A 11 -3.00 -3.49 2.98
CA ARG A 11 -2.24 -3.19 4.20
C ARG A 11 -2.30 -4.34 5.19
N LYS A 12 -3.49 -4.88 5.46
CA LYS A 12 -3.64 -6.02 6.39
C LYS A 12 -2.86 -7.24 5.93
N MET A 13 -2.86 -7.53 4.63
CA MET A 13 -2.11 -8.65 4.07
C MET A 13 -0.60 -8.44 4.23
N VAL A 14 -0.07 -7.26 3.90
CA VAL A 14 1.36 -6.96 4.02
C VAL A 14 1.81 -6.98 5.48
N GLU A 15 1.05 -6.37 6.40
CA GLU A 15 1.33 -6.40 7.85
C GLU A 15 1.35 -7.83 8.41
N ALA A 16 0.42 -8.69 7.99
CA ALA A 16 0.37 -10.10 8.42
C ALA A 16 1.59 -10.92 8.00
N HIS A 17 2.30 -10.50 6.95
CA HIS A 17 3.55 -11.11 6.47
C HIS A 17 4.81 -10.40 7.01
N ASN A 18 4.68 -9.61 8.09
CA ASN A 18 5.75 -8.78 8.65
C ASN A 18 6.38 -7.80 7.64
N GLY A 19 5.61 -7.43 6.62
CA GLY A 19 6.01 -6.48 5.60
C GLY A 19 5.68 -5.04 5.95
N LYS A 20 5.98 -4.14 5.03
CA LYS A 20 5.62 -2.72 5.12
C LYS A 20 4.99 -2.27 3.81
N ILE A 21 3.99 -1.39 3.88
CA ILE A 21 3.32 -0.76 2.74
C ILE A 21 3.26 0.75 2.97
N TRP A 22 3.49 1.54 1.93
CA TRP A 22 3.39 2.99 1.97
C TRP A 22 3.11 3.56 0.59
N ALA A 23 2.81 4.85 0.53
CA ALA A 23 2.60 5.57 -0.72
C ALA A 23 3.35 6.89 -0.68
N GLU A 24 3.86 7.30 -1.83
CA GLU A 24 4.51 8.58 -2.03
C GLU A 24 3.80 9.34 -3.14
N SER A 25 3.61 10.64 -2.93
CA SER A 25 3.07 11.53 -3.95
C SER A 25 3.79 12.88 -3.87
N LYS A 26 4.04 13.48 -5.03
CA LYS A 26 4.59 14.85 -5.13
C LYS A 26 3.51 15.93 -4.97
N GLY A 27 2.29 15.55 -4.59
CA GLY A 27 1.15 16.44 -4.45
C GLY A 27 0.14 16.31 -5.60
N GLU A 28 -0.83 17.22 -5.60
CA GLU A 28 -1.96 17.21 -6.52
C GLU A 28 -1.53 17.22 -7.99
N ASN A 29 -2.22 16.44 -8.83
CA ASN A 29 -1.95 16.32 -10.27
C ASN A 29 -0.54 15.77 -10.64
N ARG A 30 0.17 15.11 -9.71
CA ARG A 30 1.49 14.50 -9.95
C ARG A 30 1.49 12.97 -9.91
N GLY A 31 0.33 12.36 -9.73
CA GLY A 31 0.19 10.93 -9.49
C GLY A 31 0.73 10.48 -8.13
N SER A 32 0.68 9.17 -7.91
CA SER A 32 1.14 8.53 -6.68
C SER A 32 1.85 7.22 -7.00
N GLN A 33 2.87 6.89 -6.22
CA GLN A 33 3.56 5.62 -6.28
C GLN A 33 3.25 4.85 -4.99
N PHE A 34 2.88 3.59 -5.12
CA PHE A 34 2.56 2.71 -4.00
C PHE A 34 3.63 1.63 -3.93
N TYR A 35 4.15 1.42 -2.73
CA TYR A 35 5.25 0.50 -2.48
C TYR A 35 4.85 -0.49 -1.40
N PHE A 36 5.36 -1.70 -1.52
CA PHE A 36 5.35 -2.67 -0.44
C PHE A 36 6.65 -3.46 -0.44
N GLN A 37 7.02 -3.98 0.71
CA GLN A 37 8.13 -4.89 0.87
C GLN A 37 7.73 -6.02 1.81
N LEU A 38 8.22 -7.21 1.50
CA LEU A 38 8.05 -8.40 2.31
C LEU A 38 9.45 -8.95 2.65
N PRO A 39 9.65 -9.51 3.85
CA PRO A 39 10.85 -10.27 4.14
C PRO A 39 10.99 -11.44 3.16
N VAL A 40 12.20 -11.63 2.62
CA VAL A 40 12.59 -12.90 1.99
C VAL A 40 13.05 -13.83 3.11
N GLY A 41 12.47 -15.03 3.16
CA GLY A 41 12.80 -16.05 4.17
C GLY A 41 14.23 -16.55 4.08
#